data_AF-A0A960ZYL9-F1
#
_entry.id   AF-A0A960ZYL9-F1
#
_cell.length_a   1.000
_cell.length_b   1.000
_cell.length_c   1.000
_cell.angle_alpha   90.00
_cell.angle_beta   90.00
_cell.angle_gamma   90.00
#
_symmetry.space_group_name_H-M   'P 1'
#
loop_
_entity.id
_entity.type
_entity.pdbx_description
1 polymer ?
#
loop_
_entity_poly.entity_id
_entity_poly.type
_entity_poly.pdbx_seq_one_letter_code
_entity_poly.pdbx_strand_id
1 'polypeptide(L)'
;NLLHSKTLLADSCKLFAKYMVEGMEANEKRIKELLNQSLMLVTALNPKIGYDKSAKIAYKAHKEDKTLKEACLELGYLSEAEFDEVVRPEKMIRP
;
A
#
# COMPACT_ATOMS: atom_id res chain seq x y z
N ASN A 1 30.28 -0.23 -32.17
CA ASN A 1 29.21 -0.75 -31.27
C ASN A 1 29.33 -0.22 -29.85
N LEU A 2 30.35 -0.60 -29.06
CA LEU A 2 30.44 -0.22 -27.63
C LEU A 2 30.39 1.30 -27.35
N LEU A 3 31.17 2.11 -28.06
CA LEU A 3 31.21 3.57 -27.86
C LEU A 3 29.89 4.27 -28.22
N HIS A 4 29.20 3.75 -29.25
CA HIS A 4 27.89 4.25 -29.65
C HIS A 4 26.83 3.91 -28.61
N SER A 5 26.81 2.68 -28.10
CA SER A 5 25.91 2.25 -27.03
C SER A 5 26.12 3.06 -25.74
N LYS A 6 27.39 3.35 -25.37
CA LYS A 6 27.71 4.21 -24.22
C LYS A 6 27.09 5.61 -24.38
N THR A 7 27.21 6.20 -25.55
CA THR A 7 26.70 7.54 -25.84
C THR A 7 25.18 7.56 -25.76
N LEU A 8 24.52 6.59 -26.41
CA LEU A 8 23.06 6.45 -26.36
C LEU A 8 22.54 6.31 -24.93
N LEU A 9 23.15 5.46 -24.11
CA LEU A 9 22.73 5.28 -22.70
C LEU A 9 22.95 6.56 -21.89
N ALA A 10 24.11 7.21 -22.04
CA ALA A 10 24.42 8.43 -21.31
C ALA A 10 23.42 9.56 -21.65
N ASP A 11 23.11 9.73 -22.92
CA ASP A 11 22.18 10.76 -23.37
C ASP A 11 20.75 10.41 -23.00
N SER A 12 20.33 9.15 -23.18
CA SER A 12 18.97 8.70 -22.82
C SER A 12 18.69 8.87 -21.33
N CYS A 13 19.64 8.50 -20.45
CA CYS A 13 19.47 8.70 -19.02
C CYS A 13 19.34 10.17 -18.64
N LYS A 14 20.16 11.06 -19.24
CA LYS A 14 20.09 12.50 -18.98
C LYS A 14 18.76 13.10 -19.46
N LEU A 15 18.33 12.72 -20.66
CA LEU A 15 17.08 13.21 -21.24
C LEU A 15 15.87 12.71 -20.45
N PHE A 16 15.88 11.44 -20.03
CA PHE A 16 14.82 10.87 -19.20
C PHE A 16 14.73 11.53 -17.82
N ALA A 17 15.88 11.79 -17.19
CA ALA A 17 15.92 12.54 -15.94
C ALA A 17 15.31 13.94 -16.11
N LYS A 18 15.72 14.68 -17.14
CA LYS A 18 15.30 16.07 -17.36
C LYS A 18 13.85 16.23 -17.83
N TYR A 19 13.39 15.36 -18.72
CA TYR A 19 12.10 15.55 -19.40
C TYR A 19 10.98 14.66 -18.87
N MET A 20 11.28 13.71 -17.98
CA MET A 20 10.27 12.83 -17.37
C MET A 20 10.33 12.88 -15.85
N VAL A 21 11.51 12.64 -15.26
CA VAL A 21 11.64 12.54 -13.79
C VAL A 21 11.55 13.91 -13.13
N GLU A 22 12.24 14.91 -13.66
CA GLU A 22 12.14 16.30 -13.21
C GLU A 22 10.72 16.82 -13.46
N GLY A 23 10.00 17.16 -12.38
CA GLY A 23 8.61 17.61 -12.44
C GLY A 23 7.57 16.49 -12.34
N MET A 24 7.99 15.24 -12.12
CA MET A 24 7.04 14.16 -11.82
C MET A 24 6.35 14.40 -10.47
N GLU A 25 5.02 14.50 -10.50
CA GLU A 25 4.19 14.70 -9.32
C GLU A 25 3.38 13.45 -8.98
N ALA A 26 3.24 13.18 -7.68
CA ALA A 26 2.42 12.08 -7.21
C ALA A 26 0.94 12.47 -7.22
N ASN A 27 0.08 11.59 -7.74
CA ASN A 27 -1.36 11.72 -7.53
C ASN A 27 -1.71 11.23 -6.12
N GLU A 28 -1.52 12.10 -5.12
CA GLU A 28 -1.72 11.78 -3.71
C GLU A 28 -3.14 11.30 -3.40
N LYS A 29 -4.15 11.87 -4.07
CA LYS A 29 -5.54 11.45 -3.92
C LYS A 29 -5.71 9.98 -4.31
N ARG A 30 -5.20 9.60 -5.49
CA ARG A 30 -5.28 8.21 -5.97
C ARG A 30 -4.49 7.26 -5.09
N ILE A 31 -3.32 7.66 -4.63
CA ILE A 31 -2.49 6.86 -3.72
C ILE A 31 -3.24 6.58 -2.41
N LYS A 32 -3.87 7.61 -1.83
CA LYS A 32 -4.65 7.48 -0.60
C LYS A 32 -5.88 6.58 -0.76
N GLU A 33 -6.58 6.68 -1.89
CA GLU A 33 -7.69 5.78 -2.22
C GLU A 33 -7.24 4.32 -2.27
N LEU A 34 -6.16 4.03 -3.01
CA LEU A 34 -5.60 2.67 -3.13
C LEU A 34 -5.12 2.13 -1.79
N LEU A 35 -4.52 2.99 -0.96
CA LEU A 35 -4.07 2.61 0.37
C LEU A 35 -5.24 2.18 1.25
N ASN A 36 -6.34 2.95 1.26
CA ASN A 36 -7.54 2.65 2.06
C ASN A 36 -8.29 1.40 1.56
N GLN A 37 -8.16 1.07 0.27
CA GLN A 37 -8.73 -0.15 -0.33
C GLN A 37 -7.84 -1.38 -0.18
N SER A 38 -6.59 -1.21 0.26
CA SER A 38 -5.62 -2.31 0.31
C SER A 38 -5.95 -3.32 1.40
N LEU A 39 -6.17 -4.57 0.99
CA LEU A 39 -6.35 -5.69 1.90
C LEU A 39 -5.04 -6.14 2.58
N MET A 40 -3.88 -5.63 2.13
CA MET A 40 -2.57 -6.04 2.66
C MET A 40 -2.24 -5.39 4.01
N LEU A 41 -2.97 -4.34 4.40
CA LEU A 41 -2.86 -3.72 5.73
C LEU A 41 -3.27 -4.67 6.87
N VAL A 42 -3.92 -5.79 6.53
CA VAL A 42 -4.31 -6.84 7.48
C VAL A 42 -3.14 -7.40 8.31
N THR A 43 -1.91 -7.33 7.79
CA THR A 43 -0.72 -7.83 8.50
C THR A 43 -0.45 -7.06 9.80
N ALA A 44 -0.84 -5.79 9.87
CA ALA A 44 -0.76 -4.99 11.10
C ALA A 44 -1.66 -5.52 12.22
N LEU A 45 -2.70 -6.29 11.87
CA LEU A 45 -3.64 -6.87 12.84
C LEU A 45 -3.05 -8.12 13.52
N ASN A 46 -2.07 -8.79 12.90
CA ASN A 46 -1.55 -10.08 13.38
C ASN A 46 -1.07 -10.06 14.84
N PRO A 47 -0.32 -9.04 15.33
CA PRO A 47 0.11 -8.99 16.73
C PRO A 47 -1.04 -8.80 17.72
N LYS A 48 -2.16 -8.22 17.29
CA LYS A 48 -3.29 -7.89 18.16
C LYS A 48 -4.34 -9.01 18.22
N ILE A 49 -4.67 -9.61 17.08
CA ILE A 49 -5.76 -10.58 16.98
C ILE A 49 -5.33 -11.98 16.50
N GLY A 50 -4.06 -12.15 16.13
CA GLY A 50 -3.51 -13.40 15.59
C GLY A 50 -3.78 -13.59 14.09
N TYR A 51 -2.93 -14.40 13.46
CA TYR A 51 -2.94 -14.63 12.01
C TYR A 51 -4.30 -15.15 11.49
N ASP A 52 -4.90 -16.13 12.17
CA ASP A 52 -6.14 -16.76 11.70
C ASP A 52 -7.31 -15.78 11.65
N LYS A 53 -7.41 -14.88 12.65
CA LYS A 53 -8.48 -13.86 12.67
C LYS A 53 -8.22 -12.79 11.62
N SER A 54 -6.98 -12.35 11.46
CA SER A 54 -6.57 -11.46 10.37
C SER A 54 -6.92 -12.02 8.99
N ALA A 55 -6.56 -13.28 8.73
CA ALA A 55 -6.85 -13.95 7.46
C ALA A 55 -8.36 -14.03 7.18
N LYS A 56 -9.19 -14.27 8.21
CA LYS A 56 -10.65 -14.24 8.09
C LYS A 56 -11.19 -12.86 7.73
N ILE A 57 -10.65 -11.79 8.32
CA ILE A 57 -11.02 -10.41 7.95
C ILE A 57 -10.70 -10.14 6.48
N ALA A 58 -9.47 -10.45 6.04
CA ALA A 58 -9.07 -10.22 4.65
C ALA A 58 -9.91 -11.04 3.66
N TYR A 59 -10.20 -12.30 3.98
CA TYR A 59 -11.05 -13.15 3.15
C TYR A 59 -12.47 -12.60 3.04
N LYS A 60 -13.06 -12.16 4.15
CA LYS A 60 -14.40 -11.55 4.16
C LYS A 60 -14.44 -10.25 3.36
N ALA A 61 -13.46 -9.36 3.61
CA ALA A 61 -13.32 -8.09 2.89
C ALA A 61 -13.22 -8.33 1.37
N HIS A 62 -12.42 -9.30 0.93
CA HIS A 62 -12.29 -9.64 -0.48
C HIS A 62 -13.57 -10.24 -1.08
N LYS A 63 -14.23 -11.16 -0.35
CA LYS A 63 -15.41 -11.86 -0.84
C LYS A 63 -16.65 -10.96 -0.93
N GLU A 64 -16.76 -9.99 -0.03
CA GLU A 64 -17.93 -9.12 0.08
C GLU A 64 -17.70 -7.72 -0.52
N ASP A 65 -16.56 -7.50 -1.17
CA ASP A 65 -16.14 -6.20 -1.73
C ASP A 65 -16.22 -5.06 -0.71
N LYS A 66 -15.68 -5.32 0.49
CA LYS A 66 -15.67 -4.42 1.64
C LYS A 66 -14.24 -4.00 1.98
N THR A 67 -14.13 -2.87 2.68
CA THR A 67 -12.87 -2.47 3.30
C THR A 67 -12.50 -3.41 4.45
N LEU A 68 -11.20 -3.46 4.80
CA LEU A 68 -10.74 -4.19 5.98
C LEU A 68 -11.42 -3.71 7.26
N LYS A 69 -11.67 -2.40 7.36
CA LYS A 69 -12.30 -1.78 8.52
C LYS A 69 -13.74 -2.27 8.69
N GLU A 70 -14.54 -2.23 7.62
CA GLU A 70 -15.92 -2.75 7.62
C GLU A 70 -15.96 -4.24 7.96
N ALA A 71 -15.12 -5.05 7.31
CA ALA A 71 -15.06 -6.49 7.58
C ALA A 71 -14.64 -6.81 9.03
N CYS A 72 -13.72 -6.02 9.60
CA CYS A 72 -13.27 -6.17 10.98
C CYS A 72 -14.38 -5.84 11.98
N LEU A 73 -15.09 -4.74 11.75
CA LEU A 73 -16.24 -4.31 12.57
C LEU A 73 -17.37 -5.32 12.54
N GLU A 74 -17.72 -5.84 11.35
CA GLU A 74 -18.78 -6.84 11.22
C GLU A 74 -18.44 -8.19 11.85
N LEU A 75 -17.15 -8.56 11.89
CA LEU A 75 -16.70 -9.77 12.55
C LEU A 75 -16.56 -9.59 14.07
N GLY A 76 -16.66 -8.34 14.57
CA GLY A 76 -16.56 -8.00 15.99
C GLY A 76 -15.20 -8.31 16.59
N TYR A 77 -14.13 -8.34 15.78
CA TYR A 77 -12.79 -8.67 16.26
C TYR A 77 -12.07 -7.48 16.90
N LEU A 78 -12.38 -6.25 16.45
CA LEU A 78 -11.89 -5.00 17.00
C LEU A 78 -12.98 -3.93 16.88
N SER A 79 -12.93 -2.94 17.76
CA SER A 79 -13.66 -1.69 17.60
C SER A 79 -13.02 -0.80 16.53
N GLU A 80 -13.77 0.21 16.07
CA GLU A 80 -13.28 1.19 15.10
C GLU A 80 -12.03 1.93 15.61
N ALA A 81 -12.06 2.33 16.89
CA ALA A 81 -10.94 3.01 17.52
C ALA A 81 -9.68 2.12 17.57
N GLU A 82 -9.83 0.85 17.96
CA GLU A 82 -8.71 -0.09 18.00
C GLU A 82 -8.16 -0.40 16.60
N PHE A 83 -9.02 -0.48 15.58
CA PHE A 83 -8.59 -0.66 14.21
C PHE A 83 -7.75 0.54 13.74
N ASP A 84 -8.22 1.76 13.99
CA ASP A 84 -7.51 2.98 13.59
C ASP A 84 -6.22 3.21 14.39
N GLU A 85 -6.12 2.67 15.61
CA GLU A 85 -4.86 2.68 16.39
C GLU A 85 -3.82 1.69 15.86
N VAL A 86 -4.27 0.50 15.43
CA VAL A 86 -3.39 -0.60 15.00
C VAL A 86 -2.99 -0.43 13.54
N VAL A 87 -3.93 -0.10 12.66
CA VAL A 87 -3.72 0.01 11.21
C VAL A 87 -3.21 1.41 10.88
N ARG A 88 -1.89 1.58 11.01
CA ARG A 88 -1.16 2.83 10.77
C ARG A 88 -0.15 2.63 9.64
N PRO A 89 -0.53 2.84 8.37
CA PRO A 89 0.37 2.61 7.23
C PRO A 89 1.71 3.33 7.33
N GLU A 90 1.72 4.52 7.94
CA GLU A 90 2.93 5.31 8.18
C GLU A 90 3.92 4.67 9.16
N LYS A 91 3.46 3.70 9.98
CA LYS A 91 4.31 2.89 10.88
C LYS A 91 4.73 1.55 10.25
N MET A 92 4.24 1.22 9.06
CA MET A 92 4.50 -0.06 8.39
C MET A 92 5.64 0.00 7.36
N ILE A 93 6.31 1.15 7.24
CA ILE A 93 7.38 1.39 6.25
C ILE A 93 8.79 1.09 6.75
N ARG A 94 8.95 0.71 8.04
CA ARG A 94 10.24 0.47 8.71
C ARG A 94 10.07 -0.62 9.80
N PRO A 95 11.16 -1.30 10.21
CA PRO A 95 11.14 -2.26 11.34
C PRO A 95 10.80 -1.63 12.68
#